data_AF-A0A4V2XXV3-F1
#
_entry.id   AF-A0A4V2XXV3-F1
#
_cell.length_a   1.000
_cell.length_b   1.000
_cell.length_c   1.000
_cell.angle_alpha   90.00
_cell.angle_beta   90.00
_cell.angle_gamma   90.00
#
_symmetry.space_group_name_H-M   'P 1'
#
loop_
_entity.id
_entity.type
_entity.pdbx_description
1 polymer ?
#
loop_
_entity_poly.entity_id
_entity_poly.type
_entity_poly.pdbx_seq_one_letter_code
_entity_poly.pdbx_strand_id
1 'polypeptide(L)'
;MSQPESHEAEHQITVQAPARRLYELVADVAEWPRIFPPTVHADYVERGDAQERIRLWATANGEVKSWTSRRRLDPSGLRVEFRQEVSQPPVAGMGGTWSIEPLSDTESRVRLLHDFQAVGDDPEKVEWIRRAIDRNSDAELAALKAAAELGERQDELVMSFDDAVTVDGAAEEVYDFIYDAKRWPERLAHVAKVNLEEDVPNIQTLGMDTRAPDGSVHTTNSVRICFPHDRIVYKQLLTPALLSAHTGEWLVRQEPDGAVVTSVHTVVIDPDAVPRVLGENATVADARSFVRDALGRNSTTTMRHAKAHAEQVSRR
;
A
#
# COMPACT_ATOMS: atom_id res chain seq x y z
N MET A 1 39.33 -11.15 -1.65
CA MET A 1 38.08 -10.52 -2.09
C MET A 1 37.98 -9.21 -1.32
N SER A 2 37.99 -8.05 -1.99
CA SER A 2 37.77 -6.77 -1.32
C SER A 2 36.36 -6.74 -0.75
N GLN A 3 36.18 -6.09 0.41
CA GLN A 3 34.84 -5.82 0.90
C GLN A 3 34.17 -4.81 -0.06
N PRO A 4 32.89 -4.99 -0.41
CA PRO A 4 32.17 -4.08 -1.28
C PRO A 4 32.11 -2.67 -0.67
N GLU A 5 32.18 -1.64 -1.51
CA GLU A 5 32.19 -0.25 -1.09
C GLU A 5 30.84 0.12 -0.47
N SER A 6 30.87 0.70 0.73
CA SER A 6 29.66 1.16 1.43
C SER A 6 29.46 2.65 1.19
N HIS A 7 28.24 3.01 0.80
CA HIS A 7 27.82 4.40 0.61
C HIS A 7 26.76 4.77 1.64
N GLU A 8 26.65 6.06 1.97
CA GLU A 8 25.67 6.58 2.92
C GLU A 8 24.85 7.71 2.29
N ALA A 9 23.62 7.85 2.76
CA ALA A 9 22.74 8.97 2.44
C ALA A 9 21.90 9.32 3.69
N GLU A 10 21.75 10.62 3.98
CA GLU A 10 20.97 11.10 5.13
C GLU A 10 19.96 12.15 4.67
N HIS A 11 18.71 11.97 5.09
CA HIS A 11 17.63 12.91 4.88
C HIS A 11 17.01 13.29 6.22
N GLN A 12 16.52 14.52 6.36
CA GLN A 12 15.89 14.97 7.59
C GLN A 12 14.78 15.99 7.33
N ILE A 13 13.82 16.04 8.26
CA ILE A 13 12.73 17.02 8.23
C ILE A 13 12.31 17.39 9.65
N THR A 14 11.80 18.60 9.83
CA THR A 14 11.12 19.04 11.06
C THR A 14 9.61 18.87 10.92
N VAL A 15 8.97 18.27 11.92
CA VAL A 15 7.54 17.94 11.94
C VAL A 15 6.89 18.52 13.19
N GLN A 16 5.72 19.15 13.01
CA GLN A 16 4.87 19.68 14.08
C GLN A 16 4.03 18.56 14.70
N ALA A 17 4.71 17.55 15.25
CA ALA A 17 4.08 16.47 15.99
C ALA A 17 4.99 15.99 17.15
N PRO A 18 4.41 15.45 18.23
CA PRO A 18 5.17 14.81 19.30
C PRO A 18 6.01 13.64 18.77
N ALA A 19 7.25 13.53 19.27
CA ALA A 19 8.22 12.53 18.80
C ALA A 19 7.70 11.08 18.92
N ARG A 20 6.91 10.81 19.97
CA ARG A 20 6.29 9.50 20.21
C ARG A 20 5.32 9.11 19.09
N ARG A 21 4.53 10.08 18.57
CA ARG A 21 3.58 9.83 17.49
C ARG A 21 4.30 9.43 16.20
N LEU A 22 5.37 10.14 15.86
CA LEU A 22 6.20 9.84 14.70
C LEU A 22 6.82 8.44 14.82
N TYR A 23 7.30 8.09 16.01
CA TYR A 23 7.87 6.77 16.26
C TYR A 23 6.85 5.67 16.01
N GLU A 24 5.62 5.83 16.50
CA GLU A 24 4.57 4.83 16.31
C GLU A 24 4.20 4.63 14.84
N LEU A 25 4.15 5.70 14.05
CA LEU A 25 3.90 5.61 12.59
C LEU A 25 5.03 4.89 11.85
N VAL A 26 6.29 5.12 12.24
CA VAL A 26 7.45 4.41 11.67
C VAL A 26 7.51 2.96 12.15
N ALA A 27 7.17 2.72 13.41
CA ALA A 27 7.21 1.39 14.02
C ALA A 27 6.11 0.47 13.47
N ASP A 28 4.90 0.98 13.21
CA ASP A 28 3.79 0.15 12.75
C ASP A 28 3.77 -0.02 11.23
N VAL A 29 4.40 -1.10 10.75
CA VAL A 29 4.53 -1.35 9.32
C VAL A 29 3.20 -1.69 8.63
N ALA A 30 2.19 -2.12 9.38
CA ALA A 30 0.86 -2.40 8.81
C ALA A 30 0.20 -1.13 8.26
N GLU A 31 0.55 0.03 8.80
CA GLU A 31 0.00 1.33 8.40
C GLU A 31 0.80 1.96 7.23
N TRP A 32 1.97 1.43 6.91
CA TRP A 32 2.85 2.00 5.89
C TRP A 32 2.20 2.11 4.50
N PRO A 33 1.40 1.14 4.01
CA PRO A 33 0.75 1.27 2.72
C PRO A 33 -0.14 2.51 2.58
N ARG A 34 -0.79 2.96 3.67
CA ARG A 34 -1.60 4.19 3.66
C ARG A 34 -0.81 5.47 3.95
N ILE A 35 0.33 5.35 4.65
CA ILE A 35 1.17 6.51 5.02
C ILE A 35 2.19 6.80 3.92
N PHE A 36 3.02 5.82 3.57
CA PHE A 36 4.18 6.00 2.70
C PHE A 36 3.81 5.72 1.24
N PRO A 37 3.85 6.73 0.34
CA PRO A 37 3.49 6.56 -1.06
C PRO A 37 4.20 5.39 -1.76
N PRO A 38 5.52 5.14 -1.53
CA PRO A 38 6.20 4.02 -2.18
C PRO A 38 5.75 2.64 -1.67
N THR A 39 5.35 2.52 -0.40
CA THR A 39 5.00 1.21 0.17
C THR A 39 3.66 0.74 -0.39
N VAL A 40 3.67 -0.42 -1.06
CA VAL A 40 2.48 -1.09 -1.59
C VAL A 40 1.87 -1.99 -0.54
N HIS A 41 2.69 -2.82 0.10
CA HIS A 41 2.28 -3.75 1.14
C HIS A 41 3.43 -4.06 2.10
N ALA A 42 3.10 -4.40 3.35
CA ALA A 42 4.04 -4.86 4.35
C ALA A 42 3.41 -5.99 5.17
N ASP A 43 4.11 -7.13 5.29
CA ASP A 43 3.71 -8.25 6.15
C ASP A 43 4.74 -8.47 7.24
N TYR A 44 4.29 -8.77 8.45
CA TYR A 44 5.15 -9.30 9.50
C TYR A 44 5.45 -10.79 9.22
N VAL A 45 6.72 -11.13 9.08
CA VAL A 45 7.20 -12.53 8.99
C VAL A 45 7.45 -13.08 10.38
N GLU A 46 8.08 -12.28 11.25
CA GLU A 46 8.31 -12.59 12.65
C GLU A 46 8.10 -11.31 13.47
N ARG A 47 7.39 -11.41 14.60
CA ARG A 47 7.14 -10.27 15.49
C ARG A 47 7.60 -10.60 16.90
N GLY A 48 8.49 -9.77 17.43
CA GLY A 48 8.94 -9.79 18.82
C GLY A 48 8.94 -8.39 19.41
N ASP A 49 9.30 -8.27 20.69
CA ASP A 49 9.15 -7.00 21.42
C ASP A 49 10.09 -5.88 20.94
N ALA A 50 11.33 -6.23 20.57
CA ALA A 50 12.37 -5.28 20.15
C ALA A 50 13.00 -5.63 18.80
N GLN A 51 12.63 -6.77 18.23
CA GLN A 51 13.13 -7.23 16.94
C GLN A 51 12.01 -7.89 16.17
N GLU A 52 12.00 -7.65 14.87
CA GLU A 52 11.01 -8.19 13.96
C GLU A 52 11.62 -8.40 12.58
N ARG A 53 10.95 -9.22 11.78
CA ARG A 53 11.25 -9.40 10.37
C ARG A 53 9.99 -9.13 9.59
N ILE A 54 10.12 -8.28 8.58
CA ILE A 54 9.02 -7.86 7.73
C ILE A 54 9.35 -8.21 6.29
N ARG A 55 8.32 -8.48 5.50
CA ARG A 55 8.40 -8.53 4.05
C ARG A 55 7.73 -7.29 3.49
N LEU A 56 8.46 -6.54 2.66
CA LEU A 56 7.98 -5.30 2.07
C LEU A 56 7.81 -5.45 0.57
N TRP A 57 6.81 -4.78 0.03
CA TRP A 57 6.65 -4.50 -1.40
C TRP A 57 6.54 -3.00 -1.57
N ALA A 58 7.41 -2.41 -2.38
CA ALA A 58 7.39 -0.97 -2.62
C ALA A 58 7.75 -0.64 -4.06
N THR A 59 7.31 0.53 -4.52
CA THR A 59 7.71 1.07 -5.81
C THR A 59 9.12 1.68 -5.72
N ALA A 60 9.96 1.36 -6.69
CA ALA A 60 11.29 1.90 -6.88
C ALA A 60 11.48 2.19 -8.37
N ASN A 61 11.58 3.47 -8.72
CA ASN A 61 11.79 3.92 -10.10
C ASN A 61 10.73 3.41 -11.11
N GLY A 62 9.49 3.26 -10.66
CA GLY A 62 8.36 2.77 -11.48
C GLY A 62 8.18 1.25 -11.47
N GLU A 63 9.11 0.49 -10.90
CA GLU A 63 9.00 -0.95 -10.73
C GLU A 63 8.62 -1.32 -9.30
N VAL A 64 7.92 -2.44 -9.12
CA VAL A 64 7.63 -2.97 -7.77
C VAL A 64 8.75 -3.94 -7.39
N LYS A 65 9.36 -3.71 -6.24
CA LYS A 65 10.39 -4.59 -5.66
C LYS A 65 9.90 -5.18 -4.35
N SER A 66 10.39 -6.38 -4.02
CA SER A 66 10.10 -7.04 -2.74
C SER A 66 11.37 -7.53 -2.07
N TRP A 67 11.43 -7.36 -0.75
CA TRP A 67 12.56 -7.81 0.07
C TRP A 67 12.10 -8.15 1.48
N THR A 68 12.93 -8.90 2.21
CA THR A 68 12.77 -9.10 3.65
C THR A 68 13.72 -8.18 4.40
N SER A 69 13.22 -7.52 5.44
CA SER A 69 13.99 -6.62 6.29
C SER A 69 13.89 -7.05 7.75
N ARG A 70 15.03 -7.16 8.42
CA ARG A 70 15.08 -7.28 9.87
C ARG A 70 15.10 -5.88 10.47
N ARG A 71 14.27 -5.63 11.47
CA ARG A 71 14.25 -4.37 12.21
C ARG A 71 14.55 -4.56 13.68
N ARG A 72 15.16 -3.55 14.29
CA ARG A 72 15.33 -3.42 15.73
C ARG A 72 14.64 -2.14 16.18
N LEU A 73 13.69 -2.30 17.10
CA LEU A 73 12.88 -1.21 17.62
C LEU A 73 13.43 -0.80 19.00
N ASP A 74 13.69 0.50 19.16
CA ASP A 74 14.01 1.11 20.45
C ASP A 74 12.95 2.18 20.77
N PRO A 75 11.85 1.79 21.44
CA PRO A 75 10.77 2.73 21.76
C PRO A 75 11.16 3.79 22.78
N SER A 76 12.17 3.52 23.62
CA SER A 76 12.70 4.49 24.58
C SER A 76 13.62 5.53 23.93
N GLY A 77 14.47 5.08 23.01
CA GLY A 77 15.39 5.94 22.25
C GLY A 77 14.79 6.53 20.97
N LEU A 78 13.52 6.23 20.68
CA LEU A 78 12.78 6.67 19.49
C LEU A 78 13.54 6.39 18.18
N ARG A 79 14.07 5.17 18.08
CA ARG A 79 14.93 4.72 16.98
C ARG A 79 14.43 3.40 16.40
N VAL A 80 14.47 3.29 15.07
CA VAL A 80 14.20 2.02 14.36
C VAL A 80 15.36 1.77 13.40
N GLU A 81 16.13 0.72 13.67
CA GLU A 81 17.18 0.25 12.77
C GLU A 81 16.60 -0.80 11.85
N PHE A 82 17.01 -0.80 10.59
CA PHE A 82 16.57 -1.80 9.61
C PHE A 82 17.71 -2.28 8.75
N ARG A 83 17.60 -3.54 8.29
CA ARG A 83 18.57 -4.20 7.44
C ARG A 83 17.85 -5.12 6.47
N GLN A 84 18.02 -4.89 5.17
CA GLN A 84 17.55 -5.84 4.17
C GLN A 84 18.34 -7.14 4.29
N GLU A 85 17.64 -8.26 4.51
CA GLU A 85 18.25 -9.59 4.60
C GLU A 85 18.46 -10.21 3.22
N VAL A 86 17.52 -9.97 2.31
CA VAL A 86 17.56 -10.45 0.93
C VAL A 86 17.30 -9.25 0.02
N SER A 87 18.37 -8.64 -0.47
CA SER A 87 18.31 -7.58 -1.49
C SER A 87 18.18 -8.19 -2.88
N GLN A 88 17.66 -7.41 -3.82
CA GLN A 88 17.59 -7.76 -5.23
C GLN A 88 18.54 -6.86 -6.05
N PRO A 89 19.21 -7.38 -7.09
CA PRO A 89 19.97 -6.54 -8.01
C PRO A 89 19.15 -5.33 -8.47
N PRO A 90 19.74 -4.12 -8.53
CA PRO A 90 21.18 -3.83 -8.42
C PRO A 90 21.74 -3.71 -6.98
N VAL A 91 20.92 -3.86 -5.94
CA VAL A 91 21.32 -3.69 -4.54
C VAL A 91 22.01 -4.95 -4.01
N ALA A 92 23.24 -4.79 -3.50
CA ALA A 92 23.98 -5.87 -2.83
C ALA A 92 23.73 -5.89 -1.31
N GLY A 93 23.52 -4.72 -0.72
CA GLY A 93 23.18 -4.54 0.69
C GLY A 93 22.51 -3.21 0.90
N MET A 94 21.57 -3.16 1.84
CA MET A 94 20.84 -1.95 2.20
C MET A 94 20.37 -2.02 3.65
N GLY A 95 20.48 -0.92 4.35
CA GLY A 95 19.85 -0.74 5.65
C GLY A 95 19.91 0.71 6.06
N GLY A 96 19.64 0.96 7.32
CA GLY A 96 19.53 2.32 7.78
C GLY A 96 18.96 2.46 9.17
N THR A 97 18.65 3.70 9.51
CA THR A 97 18.13 4.05 10.83
C THR A 97 17.18 5.23 10.70
N TRP A 98 15.98 5.05 11.23
CA TRP A 98 15.09 6.14 11.62
C TRP A 98 15.45 6.61 13.02
N SER A 99 15.69 7.91 13.19
CA SER A 99 15.92 8.55 14.49
C SER A 99 14.99 9.75 14.64
N ILE A 100 14.30 9.84 15.77
CA ILE A 100 13.35 10.92 16.04
C ILE A 100 13.78 11.66 17.30
N GLU A 101 14.11 12.93 17.14
CA GLU A 101 14.60 13.81 18.19
C GLU A 101 13.51 14.83 18.56
N PRO A 102 13.02 14.88 19.81
CA PRO A 102 12.09 15.93 20.24
C PRO A 102 12.82 17.28 20.28
N LEU A 103 12.28 18.29 19.60
CA LEU A 103 12.73 19.69 19.69
C LEU A 103 11.90 20.48 20.71
N SER A 104 10.62 20.10 20.87
CA SER A 104 9.70 20.53 21.93
C SER A 104 8.63 19.45 22.16
N ASP A 105 7.62 19.73 22.97
CA ASP A 105 6.49 18.80 23.21
C ASP A 105 5.65 18.55 21.94
N THR A 106 5.66 19.50 20.98
CA THR A 106 4.83 19.46 19.76
C THR A 106 5.65 19.51 18.47
N GLU A 107 6.97 19.51 18.55
CA GLU A 107 7.86 19.61 17.40
C GLU A 107 9.02 18.61 17.51
N SER A 108 9.32 17.90 16.43
CA SER A 108 10.37 16.89 16.38
C SER A 108 11.17 16.97 15.09
N ARG A 109 12.44 16.60 15.16
CA ARG A 109 13.30 16.34 13.99
C ARG A 109 13.31 14.84 13.71
N VAL A 110 13.00 14.47 12.47
CA VAL A 110 13.14 13.10 11.98
C VAL A 110 14.35 13.02 11.08
N ARG A 111 15.22 12.03 11.30
CA ARG A 111 16.37 11.70 10.46
C ARG A 111 16.23 10.28 9.93
N LEU A 112 16.42 10.12 8.63
CA LEU A 112 16.46 8.85 7.93
C LEU A 112 17.85 8.67 7.31
N LEU A 113 18.65 7.81 7.93
CA LEU A 113 19.95 7.40 7.43
C LEU A 113 19.80 6.11 6.63
N HIS A 114 20.47 6.04 5.48
CA HIS A 114 20.67 4.83 4.71
C HIS A 114 22.16 4.53 4.58
N ASP A 115 22.50 3.25 4.63
CA ASP A 115 23.77 2.72 4.16
C ASP A 115 23.50 1.62 3.12
N PHE A 116 24.25 1.63 2.02
CA PHE A 116 23.99 0.75 0.88
C PHE A 116 25.23 0.37 0.09
N GLN A 117 25.11 -0.74 -0.63
CA GLN A 117 26.15 -1.33 -1.48
C GLN A 117 25.55 -1.75 -2.81
N ALA A 118 26.28 -1.54 -3.91
CA ALA A 118 25.87 -1.97 -5.25
C ALA A 118 26.52 -3.30 -5.65
N VAL A 119 25.82 -4.11 -6.45
CA VAL A 119 26.39 -5.36 -6.97
C VAL A 119 27.58 -5.07 -7.89
N GLY A 120 28.77 -5.48 -7.42
CA GLY A 120 30.03 -5.35 -8.14
C GLY A 120 30.65 -3.96 -8.10
N ASP A 121 30.24 -3.11 -7.15
CA ASP A 121 30.73 -1.72 -6.99
C ASP A 121 30.63 -0.89 -8.29
N ASP A 122 29.62 -1.21 -9.12
CA ASP A 122 29.38 -0.57 -10.41
C ASP A 122 28.86 0.87 -10.20
N PRO A 123 29.59 1.90 -10.66
CA PRO A 123 29.21 3.30 -10.44
C PRO A 123 27.82 3.66 -10.96
N GLU A 124 27.37 3.06 -12.08
CA GLU A 124 26.05 3.33 -12.63
C GLU A 124 24.94 2.78 -11.72
N LYS A 125 25.19 1.61 -11.11
CA LYS A 125 24.27 1.01 -10.13
C LYS A 125 24.26 1.79 -8.82
N VAL A 126 25.42 2.22 -8.32
CA VAL A 126 25.52 3.08 -7.13
C VAL A 126 24.65 4.33 -7.31
N GLU A 127 24.80 4.99 -8.46
CA GLU A 127 24.07 6.21 -8.78
C GLU A 127 22.56 5.95 -9.00
N TRP A 128 22.18 4.81 -9.59
CA TRP A 128 20.78 4.39 -9.66
C TRP A 128 20.17 4.18 -8.27
N ILE A 129 20.89 3.51 -7.36
CA ILE A 129 20.45 3.23 -5.99
C ILE A 129 20.33 4.54 -5.21
N ARG A 130 21.32 5.43 -5.29
CA ARG A 130 21.29 6.75 -4.64
C ARG A 130 20.05 7.54 -5.05
N ARG A 131 19.76 7.67 -6.35
CA ARG A 131 18.56 8.37 -6.82
C ARG A 131 17.25 7.72 -6.37
N ALA A 132 17.22 6.40 -6.18
CA ALA A 132 16.06 5.72 -5.64
C ALA A 132 15.89 6.03 -4.14
N ILE A 133 16.99 5.97 -3.38
CA ILE A 133 17.01 6.33 -1.95
C ILE A 133 16.57 7.78 -1.76
N ASP A 134 17.14 8.73 -2.49
CA ASP A 134 16.86 10.16 -2.29
C ASP A 134 15.38 10.46 -2.54
N ARG A 135 14.84 10.00 -3.68
CA ARG A 135 13.42 10.19 -4.02
C ARG A 135 12.48 9.53 -3.02
N ASN A 136 12.76 8.29 -2.62
CA ASN A 136 11.89 7.57 -1.69
C ASN A 136 11.98 8.16 -0.29
N SER A 137 13.18 8.53 0.18
CA SER A 137 13.40 9.14 1.50
C SER A 137 12.68 10.48 1.62
N ASP A 138 12.78 11.34 0.62
CA ASP A 138 12.08 12.63 0.59
C ASP A 138 10.56 12.43 0.61
N ALA A 139 10.04 11.50 -0.21
CA ALA A 139 8.62 11.18 -0.25
C ALA A 139 8.12 10.58 1.07
N GLU A 140 8.88 9.68 1.70
CA GLU A 140 8.55 9.06 2.97
C GLU A 140 8.55 10.07 4.12
N LEU A 141 9.56 10.96 4.19
CA LEU A 141 9.63 12.00 5.21
C LEU A 141 8.50 13.03 5.05
N ALA A 142 8.21 13.45 3.82
CA ALA A 142 7.10 14.36 3.55
C ALA A 142 5.74 13.73 3.92
N ALA A 143 5.55 12.45 3.61
CA ALA A 143 4.32 11.74 3.93
C ALA A 143 4.18 11.44 5.44
N LEU A 144 5.28 11.12 6.12
CA LEU A 144 5.32 10.99 7.58
C LEU A 144 4.89 12.30 8.24
N LYS A 145 5.45 13.42 7.77
CA LYS A 145 5.09 14.77 8.23
C LYS A 145 3.60 15.01 8.06
N ALA A 146 3.08 14.82 6.85
CA ALA A 146 1.66 15.02 6.56
C ALA A 146 0.76 14.14 7.45
N ALA A 147 1.07 12.85 7.60
CA ALA A 147 0.29 11.93 8.43
C ALA A 147 0.35 12.28 9.93
N ALA A 148 1.51 12.70 10.44
CA ALA A 148 1.68 13.03 11.85
C ALA A 148 1.01 14.37 12.23
N GLU A 149 1.06 15.35 11.33
CA GLU A 149 0.50 16.70 11.55
C GLU A 149 -1.03 16.75 11.46
N LEU A 150 -1.68 15.71 10.95
CA LEU A 150 -3.14 15.57 11.03
C LEU A 150 -3.62 15.44 12.48
N GLY A 151 -2.80 14.91 13.39
CA GLY A 151 -3.16 14.73 14.80
C GLY A 151 -4.51 14.03 14.99
N GLU A 152 -5.38 14.63 15.80
CA GLU A 152 -6.73 14.09 16.10
C GLU A 152 -7.65 14.06 14.87
N ARG A 153 -7.40 14.88 13.83
CA ARG A 153 -8.21 14.88 12.60
C ARG A 153 -8.01 13.60 11.78
N GLN A 154 -7.01 12.78 12.11
CA GLN A 154 -6.79 11.52 11.42
C GLN A 154 -8.02 10.60 11.49
N ASP A 155 -8.71 10.54 12.63
CA ASP A 155 -9.88 9.67 12.80
C ASP A 155 -11.07 10.10 11.92
N GLU A 156 -11.13 11.39 11.58
CA GLU A 156 -12.15 11.95 10.67
C GLU A 156 -11.82 11.64 9.20
N LEU A 157 -10.55 11.65 8.82
CA LEU A 157 -10.10 11.55 7.43
C LEU A 157 -9.80 10.12 6.99
N VAL A 158 -9.40 9.25 7.92
CA VAL A 158 -9.14 7.84 7.66
C VAL A 158 -10.43 7.04 7.88
N MET A 159 -10.73 6.14 6.96
CA MET A 159 -11.79 5.17 7.15
C MET A 159 -11.40 3.82 6.58
N SER A 160 -11.79 2.77 7.28
CA SER A 160 -11.70 1.39 6.83
C SER A 160 -13.08 0.74 6.92
N PHE A 161 -13.43 -0.06 5.92
CA PHE A 161 -14.69 -0.79 5.87
C PHE A 161 -14.56 -1.99 4.94
N ASP A 162 -15.42 -2.98 5.16
CA ASP A 162 -15.49 -4.17 4.34
C ASP A 162 -16.93 -4.52 3.93
N ASP A 163 -17.03 -5.29 2.85
CA ASP A 163 -18.25 -5.95 2.39
C ASP A 163 -17.94 -7.43 2.14
N ALA A 164 -18.86 -8.33 2.47
CA ALA A 164 -18.67 -9.77 2.32
C ALA A 164 -19.82 -10.44 1.55
N VAL A 165 -19.48 -11.47 0.77
CA VAL A 165 -20.42 -12.30 0.01
C VAL A 165 -20.10 -13.78 0.21
N THR A 166 -21.09 -14.55 0.65
CA THR A 166 -21.01 -16.02 0.69
C THR A 166 -21.24 -16.60 -0.70
N VAL A 167 -20.51 -17.65 -1.06
CA VAL A 167 -20.47 -18.29 -2.38
C VAL A 167 -20.70 -19.79 -2.22
N ASP A 168 -21.61 -20.36 -3.00
CA ASP A 168 -21.84 -21.81 -3.06
C ASP A 168 -20.90 -22.46 -4.10
N GLY A 169 -19.60 -22.39 -3.83
CA GLY A 169 -18.55 -22.82 -4.75
C GLY A 169 -17.17 -22.78 -4.09
N ALA A 170 -16.15 -23.21 -4.82
CA ALA A 170 -14.78 -23.27 -4.32
C ALA A 170 -14.16 -21.86 -4.19
N ALA A 171 -13.37 -21.65 -3.13
CA ALA A 171 -12.59 -20.43 -2.94
C ALA A 171 -11.62 -20.17 -4.09
N GLU A 172 -11.03 -21.23 -4.66
CA GLU A 172 -10.12 -21.17 -5.80
C GLU A 172 -10.76 -20.48 -7.03
N GLU A 173 -11.99 -20.86 -7.39
CA GLU A 173 -12.72 -20.25 -8.52
C GLU A 173 -13.03 -18.77 -8.30
N VAL A 174 -13.32 -18.39 -7.06
CA VAL A 174 -13.56 -16.99 -6.69
C VAL A 174 -12.26 -16.18 -6.76
N TYR A 175 -11.18 -16.74 -6.24
CA TYR A 175 -9.86 -16.13 -6.29
C TYR A 175 -9.40 -15.92 -7.74
N ASP A 176 -9.46 -16.96 -8.57
CA ASP A 176 -9.02 -16.94 -9.96
C ASP A 176 -9.82 -15.91 -10.79
N PHE A 177 -11.11 -15.73 -10.48
CA PHE A 177 -11.91 -14.68 -11.11
C PHE A 177 -11.37 -13.26 -10.82
N ILE A 178 -10.94 -12.99 -9.60
CA ILE A 178 -10.43 -11.67 -9.16
C ILE A 178 -8.97 -11.49 -9.61
N TYR A 179 -8.17 -12.55 -9.53
CA TYR A 179 -6.78 -12.59 -9.98
C TYR A 179 -6.67 -12.32 -11.48
N ASP A 180 -7.50 -12.97 -12.31
CA ASP A 180 -7.51 -12.79 -13.77
C ASP A 180 -8.29 -11.52 -14.20
N ALA A 181 -7.79 -10.37 -13.75
CA ALA A 181 -8.39 -9.06 -14.04
C ALA A 181 -8.32 -8.68 -15.51
N LYS A 182 -7.43 -9.30 -16.29
CA LYS A 182 -7.33 -9.09 -17.74
C LYS A 182 -8.64 -9.41 -18.45
N ARG A 183 -9.43 -10.35 -17.92
CA ARG A 183 -10.74 -10.74 -18.46
C ARG A 183 -11.91 -9.95 -17.88
N TRP A 184 -11.67 -9.00 -16.97
CA TRP A 184 -12.75 -8.17 -16.41
C TRP A 184 -13.57 -7.41 -17.47
N PRO A 185 -13.01 -6.88 -18.58
CA PRO A 185 -13.84 -6.26 -19.62
C PRO A 185 -14.87 -7.22 -20.26
N GLU A 186 -14.60 -8.53 -20.23
CA GLU A 186 -15.52 -9.57 -20.73
C GLU A 186 -16.52 -10.02 -19.66
N ARG A 187 -16.16 -9.85 -18.37
CA ARG A 187 -16.89 -10.41 -17.21
C ARG A 187 -17.71 -9.37 -16.45
N LEU A 188 -17.30 -8.11 -16.48
CA LEU A 188 -17.83 -6.99 -15.69
C LEU A 188 -18.27 -5.85 -16.61
N ALA A 189 -19.58 -5.65 -16.76
CA ALA A 189 -20.14 -4.69 -17.72
C ALA A 189 -19.71 -3.22 -17.50
N HIS A 190 -19.33 -2.86 -16.27
CA HIS A 190 -18.88 -1.50 -15.92
C HIS A 190 -17.38 -1.26 -16.22
N VAL A 191 -16.62 -2.31 -16.56
CA VAL A 191 -15.19 -2.23 -16.87
C VAL A 191 -15.04 -2.07 -18.38
N ALA A 192 -14.60 -0.89 -18.81
CA ALA A 192 -14.46 -0.56 -20.23
C ALA A 192 -13.13 -1.08 -20.81
N LYS A 193 -12.06 -1.01 -20.02
CA LYS A 193 -10.71 -1.39 -20.45
C LYS A 193 -9.87 -1.82 -19.25
N VAL A 194 -9.01 -2.80 -19.47
CA VAL A 194 -7.96 -3.22 -18.53
C VAL A 194 -6.62 -3.27 -19.26
N ASN A 195 -5.58 -2.74 -18.64
CA ASN A 195 -4.18 -3.03 -18.92
C ASN A 195 -3.59 -3.72 -17.68
N LEU A 196 -3.28 -5.01 -17.80
CA LEU A 196 -2.71 -5.80 -16.71
C LEU A 196 -1.30 -6.25 -17.12
N GLU A 197 -0.32 -5.90 -16.32
CA GLU A 197 1.08 -6.30 -16.46
C GLU A 197 1.49 -7.16 -15.25
N GLU A 198 2.21 -8.25 -15.50
CA GLU A 198 2.68 -9.20 -14.49
C GLU A 198 4.03 -9.78 -14.90
N ASP A 199 5.07 -8.94 -14.84
CA ASP A 199 6.43 -9.34 -15.20
C ASP A 199 7.04 -10.29 -14.15
N VAL A 200 6.56 -10.20 -12.91
CA VAL A 200 6.92 -11.09 -11.81
C VAL A 200 5.65 -11.81 -11.35
N PRO A 201 5.65 -13.16 -11.24
CA PRO A 201 4.48 -13.89 -10.80
C PRO A 201 3.92 -13.35 -9.49
N ASN A 202 2.61 -13.14 -9.45
CA ASN A 202 1.83 -12.64 -8.34
C ASN A 202 2.07 -11.17 -7.95
N ILE A 203 2.79 -10.40 -8.77
CA ILE A 203 2.94 -8.95 -8.62
C ILE A 203 2.40 -8.30 -9.88
N GLN A 204 1.26 -7.62 -9.74
CA GLN A 204 0.53 -7.11 -10.89
C GLN A 204 0.40 -5.60 -10.85
N THR A 205 0.57 -4.96 -12.01
CA THR A 205 0.17 -3.57 -12.23
C THR A 205 -1.12 -3.56 -13.04
N LEU A 206 -2.19 -3.03 -12.46
CA LEU A 206 -3.52 -3.00 -13.02
C LEU A 206 -3.95 -1.54 -13.28
N GLY A 207 -3.94 -1.16 -14.55
CA GLY A 207 -4.64 0.02 -15.06
C GLY A 207 -6.04 -0.34 -15.54
N MET A 208 -7.06 0.39 -15.11
CA MET A 208 -8.45 0.08 -15.43
C MET A 208 -9.28 1.35 -15.68
N ASP A 209 -10.07 1.32 -16.75
CA ASP A 209 -11.10 2.33 -17.03
C ASP A 209 -12.48 1.77 -16.65
N THR A 210 -13.18 2.47 -15.77
CA THR A 210 -14.55 2.13 -15.35
C THR A 210 -15.53 3.19 -15.82
N ARG A 211 -16.72 2.77 -16.25
CA ARG A 211 -17.81 3.67 -16.62
C ARG A 211 -18.74 3.88 -15.44
N ALA A 212 -18.90 5.13 -15.02
CA ALA A 212 -19.91 5.51 -14.04
C ALA A 212 -21.32 5.54 -14.68
N PRO A 213 -22.39 5.50 -13.87
CA PRO A 213 -23.77 5.57 -14.38
C PRO A 213 -24.10 6.85 -15.17
N ASP A 214 -23.38 7.94 -14.92
CA ASP A 214 -23.51 9.22 -15.64
C ASP A 214 -22.78 9.23 -17.00
N GLY A 215 -22.13 8.11 -17.36
CA GLY A 215 -21.38 7.93 -18.60
C GLY A 215 -19.93 8.40 -18.54
N SER A 216 -19.50 9.03 -17.44
CA SER A 216 -18.10 9.41 -17.25
C SER A 216 -17.20 8.18 -17.13
N VAL A 217 -15.93 8.35 -17.54
CA VAL A 217 -14.92 7.29 -17.47
C VAL A 217 -13.89 7.67 -16.42
N HIS A 218 -13.66 6.77 -15.48
CA HIS A 218 -12.63 6.92 -14.45
C HIS A 218 -11.51 5.93 -14.69
N THR A 219 -10.31 6.46 -14.88
CA THR A 219 -9.08 5.68 -14.95
C THR A 219 -8.50 5.52 -13.54
N THR A 220 -8.17 4.29 -13.19
CA THR A 220 -7.45 3.93 -11.97
C THR A 220 -6.19 3.18 -12.33
N ASN A 221 -5.15 3.31 -11.52
CA ASN A 221 -3.94 2.52 -11.62
C ASN A 221 -3.58 1.99 -10.23
N SER A 222 -3.31 0.69 -10.13
CA SER A 222 -3.03 0.01 -8.87
C SER A 222 -1.93 -1.02 -9.02
N VAL A 223 -1.21 -1.26 -7.93
CA VAL A 223 -0.36 -2.44 -7.79
C VAL A 223 -1.08 -3.44 -6.91
N ARG A 224 -1.07 -4.72 -7.30
CA ARG A 224 -1.65 -5.83 -6.55
C ARG A 224 -0.59 -6.85 -6.19
N ILE A 225 -0.55 -7.27 -4.93
CA ILE A 225 0.26 -8.40 -4.47
C ILE A 225 -0.67 -9.57 -4.20
N CYS A 226 -0.47 -10.66 -4.94
CA CYS A 226 -1.37 -11.79 -4.99
C CYS A 226 -0.80 -12.92 -4.12
N PHE A 227 -1.59 -13.41 -3.18
CA PHE A 227 -1.28 -14.58 -2.36
C PHE A 227 -2.23 -15.70 -2.82
N PRO A 228 -1.74 -16.68 -3.61
CA PRO A 228 -2.58 -17.65 -4.29
C PRO A 228 -3.63 -18.27 -3.38
N HIS A 229 -4.90 -18.17 -3.80
CA HIS A 229 -6.08 -18.74 -3.14
C HIS A 229 -6.30 -18.33 -1.68
N ASP A 230 -5.66 -17.24 -1.23
CA ASP A 230 -5.84 -16.65 0.10
C ASP A 230 -6.35 -15.22 -0.03
N ARG A 231 -5.50 -14.33 -0.58
CA ARG A 231 -5.82 -12.89 -0.67
C ARG A 231 -5.14 -12.17 -1.82
N ILE A 232 -5.69 -11.01 -2.19
CA ILE A 232 -5.05 -10.06 -3.10
C ILE A 232 -5.10 -8.68 -2.45
N VAL A 233 -3.94 -8.19 -1.99
CA VAL A 233 -3.82 -6.82 -1.46
C VAL A 233 -3.48 -5.88 -2.60
N TYR A 234 -3.95 -4.64 -2.53
CA TYR A 234 -3.64 -3.65 -3.56
C TYR A 234 -3.52 -2.24 -2.99
N LYS A 235 -2.79 -1.41 -3.72
CA LYS A 235 -2.69 0.04 -3.51
C LYS A 235 -2.94 0.77 -4.81
N GLN A 236 -3.80 1.78 -4.78
CA GLN A 236 -3.96 2.67 -5.93
C GLN A 236 -2.79 3.66 -5.99
N LEU A 237 -2.08 3.67 -7.12
CA LEU A 237 -1.06 4.65 -7.45
C LEU A 237 -1.68 5.93 -8.05
N LEU A 238 -2.84 5.80 -8.68
CA LEU A 238 -3.69 6.90 -9.11
C LEU A 238 -5.04 6.77 -8.40
N THR A 239 -5.26 7.62 -7.40
CA THR A 239 -6.48 7.64 -6.59
C THR A 239 -7.56 8.52 -7.23
N PRO A 240 -8.85 8.27 -6.94
CA PRO A 240 -9.92 9.23 -7.18
C PRO A 240 -9.62 10.58 -6.51
N ALA A 241 -10.10 11.67 -7.11
CA ALA A 241 -9.78 13.04 -6.66
C ALA A 241 -10.13 13.36 -5.20
N LEU A 242 -11.06 12.61 -4.59
CA LEU A 242 -11.44 12.77 -3.17
C LEU A 242 -10.44 12.14 -2.19
N LEU A 243 -9.49 11.33 -2.66
CA LEU A 243 -8.66 10.48 -1.83
C LEU A 243 -7.18 10.81 -1.99
N SER A 244 -6.48 11.00 -0.88
CA SER A 244 -5.02 11.12 -0.84
C SER A 244 -4.33 9.76 -0.78
N ALA A 245 -5.02 8.72 -0.29
CA ALA A 245 -4.58 7.33 -0.35
C ALA A 245 -5.77 6.37 -0.43
N HIS A 246 -5.56 5.24 -1.10
CA HIS A 246 -6.51 4.12 -1.15
C HIS A 246 -5.75 2.80 -1.26
N THR A 247 -5.92 1.96 -0.25
CA THR A 247 -5.50 0.55 -0.25
C THR A 247 -6.73 -0.33 -0.09
N GLY A 248 -6.62 -1.57 -0.52
CA GLY A 248 -7.67 -2.53 -0.26
C GLY A 248 -7.17 -3.95 -0.38
N GLU A 249 -8.06 -4.87 -0.08
CA GLU A 249 -7.77 -6.28 0.00
C GLU A 249 -8.98 -7.10 -0.41
N TRP A 250 -8.73 -8.14 -1.20
CA TRP A 250 -9.68 -9.21 -1.44
C TRP A 250 -9.25 -10.39 -0.59
N LEU A 251 -10.08 -10.79 0.36
CA LEU A 251 -9.89 -11.99 1.18
C LEU A 251 -10.82 -13.07 0.64
N VAL A 252 -10.29 -14.28 0.41
CA VAL A 252 -11.08 -15.42 -0.03
C VAL A 252 -10.85 -16.57 0.93
N ARG A 253 -11.89 -16.96 1.67
CA ARG A 253 -11.83 -18.02 2.67
C ARG A 253 -12.70 -19.20 2.28
N GLN A 254 -12.12 -20.39 2.24
CA GLN A 254 -12.86 -21.63 2.07
C GLN A 254 -13.62 -21.97 3.38
N GLU A 255 -14.92 -22.20 3.26
CA GLU A 255 -15.80 -22.69 4.32
C GLU A 255 -16.24 -24.15 4.05
N PRO A 256 -16.83 -24.85 5.05
CA PRO A 256 -17.37 -26.20 4.84
C PRO A 256 -18.43 -26.29 3.74
N ASP A 257 -19.29 -25.27 3.62
CA ASP A 257 -20.44 -25.25 2.70
C ASP A 257 -20.23 -24.28 1.50
N GLY A 258 -18.98 -23.96 1.15
CA GLY A 258 -18.66 -23.04 0.06
C GLY A 258 -17.50 -22.10 0.40
N ALA A 259 -17.60 -20.83 0.04
CA ALA A 259 -16.57 -19.84 0.34
C ALA A 259 -17.17 -18.50 0.81
N VAL A 260 -16.34 -17.67 1.42
CA VAL A 260 -16.66 -16.26 1.69
C VAL A 260 -15.59 -15.41 1.02
N VAL A 261 -16.02 -14.46 0.19
CA VAL A 261 -15.16 -13.39 -0.32
C VAL A 261 -15.50 -12.10 0.40
N THR A 262 -14.45 -11.40 0.85
CA THR A 262 -14.55 -10.10 1.51
C THR A 262 -13.69 -9.10 0.76
N SER A 263 -14.22 -7.91 0.52
CA SER A 263 -13.48 -6.78 -0.01
C SER A 263 -13.32 -5.73 1.08
N VAL A 264 -12.07 -5.42 1.43
CA VAL A 264 -11.69 -4.43 2.44
C VAL A 264 -11.15 -3.19 1.73
N HIS A 265 -11.56 -2.02 2.19
CA HIS A 265 -11.03 -0.74 1.74
C HIS A 265 -10.48 0.03 2.93
N THR A 266 -9.30 0.63 2.76
CA THR A 266 -8.79 1.67 3.66
C THR A 266 -8.44 2.89 2.82
N VAL A 267 -9.04 4.04 3.17
CA VAL A 267 -8.90 5.28 2.41
C VAL A 267 -8.56 6.44 3.34
N VAL A 268 -7.88 7.43 2.77
CA VAL A 268 -7.62 8.72 3.41
C VAL A 268 -8.26 9.80 2.54
N ILE A 269 -9.22 10.53 3.10
CA ILE A 269 -9.93 11.61 2.42
C ILE A 269 -9.00 12.83 2.31
N ASP A 270 -8.97 13.45 1.14
CA ASP A 270 -8.39 14.78 0.96
C ASP A 270 -9.47 15.84 1.32
N PRO A 271 -9.37 16.50 2.49
CA PRO A 271 -10.35 17.49 2.91
C PRO A 271 -10.44 18.69 1.95
N ASP A 272 -9.35 19.04 1.27
CA ASP A 272 -9.32 20.18 0.33
C ASP A 272 -9.98 19.82 -1.00
N ALA A 273 -10.10 18.53 -1.32
CA ALA A 273 -10.86 18.05 -2.46
C ALA A 273 -12.38 18.04 -2.23
N VAL A 274 -12.85 17.99 -0.98
CA VAL A 274 -14.27 17.79 -0.68
C VAL A 274 -15.17 18.87 -1.32
N PRO A 275 -14.94 20.19 -1.12
CA PRO A 275 -15.79 21.21 -1.72
C PRO A 275 -15.68 21.25 -3.25
N ARG A 276 -14.50 20.89 -3.78
CA ARG A 276 -14.23 20.90 -5.22
C ARG A 276 -14.94 19.77 -5.98
N VAL A 277 -15.06 18.60 -5.35
CA VAL A 277 -15.61 17.40 -6.00
C VAL A 277 -17.09 17.21 -5.67
N LEU A 278 -17.51 17.46 -4.43
CA LEU A 278 -18.89 17.22 -3.97
C LEU A 278 -19.74 18.50 -3.88
N GLY A 279 -19.13 19.67 -4.10
CA GLY A 279 -19.79 20.97 -4.08
C GLY A 279 -19.46 21.79 -2.83
N GLU A 280 -19.58 23.12 -2.92
CA GLU A 280 -19.04 24.08 -1.95
C GLU A 280 -19.47 23.86 -0.49
N ASN A 281 -20.65 23.28 -0.27
CA ASN A 281 -21.21 23.03 1.07
C ASN A 281 -20.98 21.60 1.60
N ALA A 282 -20.27 20.76 0.84
CA ALA A 282 -20.02 19.39 1.24
C ALA A 282 -19.01 19.30 2.40
N THR A 283 -19.27 18.36 3.31
CA THR A 283 -18.44 18.10 4.49
C THR A 283 -17.61 16.83 4.34
N VAL A 284 -16.62 16.64 5.21
CA VAL A 284 -15.88 15.37 5.30
C VAL A 284 -16.83 14.19 5.58
N ALA A 285 -17.89 14.38 6.36
CA ALA A 285 -18.88 13.35 6.60
C ALA A 285 -19.63 12.95 5.32
N ASP A 286 -19.99 13.92 4.48
CA ASP A 286 -20.59 13.65 3.16
C ASP A 286 -19.62 12.89 2.27
N ALA A 287 -18.34 13.26 2.28
CA ALA A 287 -17.30 12.55 1.54
C ALA A 287 -17.12 11.10 2.02
N ARG A 288 -17.13 10.85 3.34
CA ARG A 288 -17.09 9.49 3.90
C ARG A 288 -18.26 8.66 3.42
N SER A 289 -19.47 9.20 3.48
CA SER A 289 -20.68 8.51 3.01
C SER A 289 -20.59 8.20 1.52
N PHE A 290 -20.21 9.20 0.71
CA PHE A 290 -20.07 9.03 -0.74
C PHE A 290 -19.04 7.97 -1.12
N VAL A 291 -17.87 7.99 -0.48
CA VAL A 291 -16.78 7.04 -0.74
C VAL A 291 -17.16 5.62 -0.32
N ARG A 292 -17.73 5.44 0.88
CA ARG A 292 -18.22 4.13 1.36
C ARG A 292 -19.18 3.48 0.37
N ASP A 293 -20.12 4.29 -0.11
CA ASP A 293 -21.16 3.90 -1.04
C ASP A 293 -20.59 3.55 -2.42
N ALA A 294 -19.73 4.40 -2.97
CA ALA A 294 -19.18 4.22 -4.31
C ALA A 294 -18.26 2.99 -4.38
N LEU A 295 -17.33 2.86 -3.42
CA LEU A 295 -16.40 1.73 -3.37
C LEU A 295 -17.12 0.43 -3.00
N GLY A 296 -18.00 0.46 -2.00
CA GLY A 296 -18.76 -0.73 -1.59
C GLY A 296 -19.64 -1.29 -2.70
N ARG A 297 -20.34 -0.42 -3.46
CA ARG A 297 -21.12 -0.84 -4.63
C ARG A 297 -20.25 -1.45 -5.72
N ASN A 298 -19.10 -0.85 -6.02
CA ASN A 298 -18.17 -1.37 -7.02
C ASN A 298 -17.68 -2.77 -6.63
N SER A 299 -17.11 -2.92 -5.43
CA SER A 299 -16.55 -4.17 -4.96
C SER A 299 -17.59 -5.26 -4.79
N THR A 300 -18.76 -4.94 -4.23
CA THR A 300 -19.87 -5.90 -4.10
C THR A 300 -20.37 -6.39 -5.46
N THR A 301 -20.36 -5.52 -6.49
CA THR A 301 -20.71 -5.94 -7.85
C THR A 301 -19.70 -6.96 -8.37
N THR A 302 -18.40 -6.70 -8.23
CA THR A 302 -17.35 -7.65 -8.61
C THR A 302 -17.46 -8.99 -7.87
N MET A 303 -17.67 -8.98 -6.54
CA MET A 303 -17.85 -10.20 -5.75
C MET A 303 -19.07 -11.02 -6.19
N ARG A 304 -20.18 -10.36 -6.56
CA ARG A 304 -21.37 -11.07 -7.06
C ARG A 304 -21.13 -11.75 -8.41
N HIS A 305 -20.33 -11.14 -9.28
CA HIS A 305 -19.93 -11.78 -10.53
C HIS A 305 -18.98 -12.96 -10.29
N ALA A 306 -18.03 -12.81 -9.36
CA ALA A 306 -17.15 -13.91 -8.94
C ALA A 306 -17.95 -15.08 -8.35
N LYS A 307 -18.92 -14.79 -7.46
CA LYS A 307 -19.88 -15.75 -6.91
C LYS A 307 -20.59 -16.52 -8.01
N ALA A 308 -21.23 -15.80 -8.94
CA ALA A 308 -22.00 -16.42 -10.02
C ALA A 308 -21.11 -17.30 -10.93
N HIS A 309 -19.85 -16.90 -11.14
CA HIS A 309 -18.87 -17.69 -11.89
C HIS A 309 -18.56 -19.01 -11.17
N ALA A 310 -18.15 -18.94 -9.91
CA ALA A 310 -17.79 -20.10 -9.11
C ALA A 310 -18.95 -21.10 -8.97
N GLU A 311 -20.16 -20.60 -8.69
CA GLU A 311 -21.38 -21.42 -8.58
C GLU A 311 -21.76 -22.11 -9.90
N GLN A 312 -21.43 -21.50 -11.04
CA GLN A 312 -21.66 -22.11 -12.34
C GLN A 312 -20.65 -23.23 -12.62
N VAL A 313 -19.38 -23.05 -12.21
CA VAL A 313 -18.34 -24.06 -12.37
C VAL A 313 -18.63 -25.27 -11.48
N SER A 314 -19.02 -25.07 -10.22
CA SER A 314 -19.32 -26.17 -9.29
C SER A 314 -20.55 -27.02 -9.68
N ARG A 315 -21.40 -26.53 -10.58
CA ARG A 315 -22.57 -27.27 -11.11
C ARG A 315 -22.27 -28.10 -12.36
N ARG A 316 -21.09 -27.95 -12.97
CA ARG A 316 -20.66 -28.68 -14.17
C ARG A 316 -19.87 -29.92 -13.80
#